data_AF-A0A4D7DF20-F1
#
_entry.id   AF-A0A4D7DF20-F1
#
_cell.length_a   1.000
_cell.length_b   1.000
_cell.length_c   1.000
_cell.angle_alpha   90.00
_cell.angle_beta   90.00
_cell.angle_gamma   90.00
#
_symmetry.space_group_name_H-M   'P 1'
#
loop_
_entity.id
_entity.type
_entity.pdbx_description
1 polymer ?
#
loop_
_entity_poly.entity_id
_entity_poly.type
_entity_poly.pdbx_seq_one_letter_code
_entity_poly.pdbx_strand_id
1 'polypeptide(L)'
;MSYSDELDAVLARDDADKLIRQLDAYASYYANGEGEWPEEHVEDFSEILECHNYDSEQALAYVILAVARVDDADFLRLMGCSLLEDVLRNPSDEILQRIVAQARKSARFRWMLSCPFKVALAVNAWDAIEAFRITGPHDEPPLDTLPSR
;
A
#
# COMPACT_ATOMS: atom_id res chain seq x y z
N MET A 1 -1.60 2.87 25.75
CA MET A 1 -2.48 2.39 24.65
C MET A 1 -1.78 1.21 24.02
N SER A 2 -2.37 0.02 24.09
CA SER A 2 -1.86 -1.13 23.35
C SER A 2 -2.11 -0.84 21.88
N TYR A 3 -1.07 -0.71 21.08
CA TYR A 3 -1.22 -0.57 19.63
C TYR A 3 -1.64 -1.93 19.09
N SER A 4 -2.94 -2.20 19.05
CA SER A 4 -3.51 -3.35 18.35
C SER A 4 -2.83 -3.50 16.99
N ASP A 5 -2.53 -4.73 16.59
CA ASP A 5 -2.07 -4.98 15.23
C ASP A 5 -3.24 -4.63 14.30
N GLU A 6 -3.01 -3.69 13.39
CA GLU A 6 -4.04 -3.29 12.43
C GLU A 6 -4.37 -4.48 11.52
N LEU A 7 -3.39 -5.37 11.28
CA LEU A 7 -3.63 -6.61 10.57
C LEU A 7 -4.60 -7.52 11.33
N ASP A 8 -4.44 -7.67 12.66
CA ASP A 8 -5.37 -8.47 13.46
C ASP A 8 -6.79 -7.91 13.41
N ALA A 9 -6.93 -6.58 13.46
CA ALA A 9 -8.22 -5.91 13.35
C ALA A 9 -8.88 -6.18 11.98
N VAL A 10 -8.10 -6.13 10.90
CA VAL A 10 -8.57 -6.42 9.55
C VAL A 10 -8.95 -7.89 9.40
N LEU A 11 -8.16 -8.82 9.96
CA LEU A 11 -8.45 -10.26 9.94
C LEU A 11 -9.66 -10.65 10.80
N ALA A 12 -10.06 -9.82 11.75
CA ALA A 12 -11.23 -10.04 12.60
C ALA A 12 -12.56 -9.54 11.98
N ARG A 13 -12.53 -8.91 10.80
CA ARG A 13 -13.73 -8.43 10.12
C ARG A 13 -14.58 -9.60 9.61
N ASP A 14 -15.90 -9.43 9.60
CA ASP A 14 -16.84 -10.43 9.08
C ASP A 14 -16.63 -10.73 7.57
N ASP A 15 -16.08 -9.77 6.83
CA ASP A 15 -15.80 -9.86 5.40
C ASP A 15 -14.32 -10.16 5.08
N ALA A 16 -13.47 -10.43 6.07
CA ALA A 16 -12.02 -10.56 5.88
C ALA A 16 -11.64 -11.59 4.79
N ASP A 17 -12.29 -12.77 4.80
CA ASP A 17 -12.04 -13.82 3.80
C ASP A 17 -12.37 -13.36 2.37
N LYS A 18 -13.42 -12.55 2.21
CA LYS A 18 -13.80 -11.96 0.92
C LYS A 18 -12.71 -11.00 0.47
N LEU A 19 -12.30 -10.06 1.31
CA LEU A 19 -11.29 -9.06 0.98
C LEU A 19 -9.95 -9.71 0.62
N ILE A 20 -9.54 -10.74 1.36
CA ILE A 20 -8.33 -11.52 1.08
C ILE A 20 -8.41 -12.18 -0.29
N ARG A 21 -9.52 -12.87 -0.59
CA ARG A 21 -9.71 -13.54 -1.89
C ARG A 21 -9.65 -12.55 -3.04
N GLN A 22 -10.33 -11.40 -2.92
CA GLN A 22 -10.36 -10.37 -3.95
C GLN A 22 -8.95 -9.78 -4.18
N LEU A 23 -8.24 -9.46 -3.10
CA LEU A 23 -6.89 -8.92 -3.17
C LEU A 23 -5.90 -9.92 -3.77
N ASP A 24 -5.92 -11.17 -3.32
CA ASP A 24 -5.02 -12.22 -3.82
C ASP A 24 -5.26 -12.47 -5.31
N ALA A 25 -6.53 -12.47 -5.76
CA ALA A 25 -6.89 -12.56 -7.17
C ALA A 25 -6.37 -11.36 -7.97
N TYR A 26 -6.49 -10.15 -7.41
CA TYR A 26 -6.05 -8.94 -8.11
C TYR A 26 -4.53 -8.85 -8.20
N ALA A 27 -3.81 -9.19 -7.12
CA ALA A 27 -2.35 -9.27 -7.13
C ALA A 27 -1.86 -10.34 -8.12
N SER A 28 -2.54 -11.50 -8.17
CA SER A 28 -2.23 -12.56 -9.13
C SER A 28 -2.49 -12.12 -10.57
N TYR A 29 -3.59 -11.42 -10.83
CA TYR A 29 -3.88 -10.85 -12.13
C TYR A 29 -2.83 -9.80 -12.52
N TYR A 30 -2.50 -8.86 -11.62
CA TYR A 30 -1.50 -7.83 -11.89
C TYR A 30 -0.13 -8.41 -12.24
N ALA A 31 0.30 -9.45 -11.54
CA ALA A 31 1.59 -10.11 -11.79
C ALA A 31 1.64 -10.88 -13.12
N ASN A 32 0.50 -11.33 -13.64
CA ASN A 32 0.43 -12.22 -14.82
C ASN A 32 -0.27 -11.62 -16.04
N GLY A 33 -0.89 -10.44 -15.91
CA GLY A 33 -1.83 -9.90 -16.88
C GLY A 33 -1.25 -8.75 -17.72
N GLU A 34 -1.36 -8.88 -19.04
CA GLU A 34 -1.26 -7.76 -20.01
C GLU A 34 -2.56 -7.68 -20.86
N GLY A 35 -3.73 -8.04 -20.28
CA GLY A 35 -4.97 -8.29 -21.02
C GLY A 35 -6.24 -7.65 -20.45
N GLU A 36 -7.41 -8.14 -20.89
CA GLU A 36 -8.70 -7.78 -20.29
C GLU A 36 -8.88 -8.47 -18.92
N TRP A 37 -9.66 -7.86 -18.04
CA TRP A 37 -9.99 -8.46 -16.75
C TRP A 37 -10.81 -9.75 -16.95
N PRO A 38 -10.52 -10.84 -16.22
CA PRO A 38 -11.34 -12.04 -16.25
C PRO A 38 -12.77 -11.70 -15.84
N GLU A 39 -13.77 -12.13 -16.62
CA GLU A 39 -15.19 -11.81 -16.39
C GLU A 39 -15.63 -12.18 -14.97
N GLU A 40 -15.13 -13.29 -14.44
CA GLU A 40 -15.41 -13.78 -13.09
C GLU A 40 -14.85 -12.90 -11.95
N HIS A 41 -13.93 -11.99 -12.26
CA HIS A 41 -13.26 -11.12 -11.29
C HIS A 41 -13.52 -9.62 -11.51
N VAL A 42 -14.29 -9.25 -12.55
CA VAL A 42 -14.57 -7.84 -12.86
C VAL A 42 -15.20 -7.12 -11.66
N GLU A 43 -16.23 -7.71 -11.06
CA GLU A 43 -16.91 -7.13 -9.90
C GLU A 43 -15.97 -7.02 -8.69
N ASP A 44 -15.15 -8.04 -8.46
CA ASP A 44 -14.19 -8.08 -7.36
C ASP A 44 -13.12 -6.98 -7.48
N PHE A 45 -12.59 -6.78 -8.70
CA PHE A 45 -11.56 -5.77 -8.95
C PHE A 45 -12.15 -4.36 -8.94
N SER A 46 -13.35 -4.18 -9.49
CA SER A 46 -14.09 -2.92 -9.39
C SER A 46 -14.36 -2.56 -7.93
N GLU A 47 -14.77 -3.51 -7.09
CA GLU A 47 -14.98 -3.27 -5.67
C GLU A 47 -13.69 -2.79 -4.97
N ILE A 48 -12.54 -3.41 -5.28
CA ILE A 48 -11.25 -2.93 -4.75
C ILE A 48 -10.99 -1.49 -5.18
N LEU A 49 -11.12 -1.17 -6.46
CA LEU A 49 -10.77 0.17 -6.96
C LEU A 49 -11.73 1.27 -6.50
N GLU A 50 -13.01 0.93 -6.32
CA GLU A 50 -14.07 1.91 -6.07
C GLU A 50 -14.45 2.03 -4.60
N CYS A 51 -14.04 1.10 -3.71
CA CYS A 51 -14.48 1.07 -2.32
C CYS A 51 -14.23 2.37 -1.56
N HIS A 52 -13.17 3.12 -1.88
CA HIS A 52 -12.86 4.40 -1.21
C HIS A 52 -13.96 5.46 -1.34
N ASN A 53 -14.82 5.39 -2.37
CA ASN A 53 -15.93 6.33 -2.57
C ASN A 53 -17.08 6.11 -1.58
N TYR A 54 -17.12 4.94 -0.95
CA TYR A 54 -18.26 4.48 -0.17
C TYR A 54 -17.88 4.01 1.23
N ASP A 55 -16.67 3.48 1.42
CA ASP A 55 -16.17 2.91 2.66
C ASP A 55 -14.63 3.06 2.78
N SER A 56 -14.19 4.04 3.56
CA SER A 56 -12.76 4.27 3.84
C SER A 56 -12.16 3.22 4.78
N GLU A 57 -12.97 2.50 5.56
CA GLU A 57 -12.53 1.39 6.40
C GLU A 57 -12.20 0.16 5.56
N GLN A 58 -13.05 -0.16 4.59
CA GLN A 58 -12.79 -1.24 3.64
C GLN A 58 -11.56 -0.93 2.77
N ALA A 59 -11.43 0.31 2.30
CA ALA A 59 -10.25 0.73 1.54
C ALA A 59 -8.95 0.60 2.36
N LEU A 60 -8.96 1.03 3.63
CA LEU A 60 -7.81 0.84 4.52
C LEU A 60 -7.52 -0.65 4.76
N ALA A 61 -8.54 -1.49 4.91
CA ALA A 61 -8.38 -2.92 5.08
C ALA A 61 -7.64 -3.57 3.90
N TYR A 62 -8.00 -3.23 2.65
CA TYR A 62 -7.27 -3.70 1.47
C TYR A 62 -5.80 -3.27 1.46
N VAL A 63 -5.52 -2.03 1.85
CA VAL A 63 -4.15 -1.50 1.92
C VAL A 63 -3.31 -2.26 2.96
N ILE A 64 -3.90 -2.54 4.13
CA ILE A 64 -3.23 -3.30 5.20
C ILE A 64 -2.97 -4.74 4.75
N LEU A 65 -3.96 -5.39 4.13
CA LEU A 65 -3.81 -6.74 3.57
C LEU A 65 -2.75 -6.78 2.47
N ALA A 66 -2.71 -5.78 1.57
CA ALA A 66 -1.71 -5.70 0.51
C ALA A 66 -0.29 -5.71 1.07
N VAL A 67 -0.02 -4.83 2.05
CA VAL A 67 1.31 -4.76 2.69
C VAL A 67 1.71 -6.05 3.39
N ALA A 68 0.74 -6.74 3.99
CA ALA A 68 0.97 -7.98 4.73
C ALA A 68 1.17 -9.20 3.82
N ARG A 69 0.51 -9.24 2.66
CA ARG A 69 0.37 -10.46 1.85
C ARG A 69 1.14 -10.43 0.53
N VAL A 70 1.34 -9.25 -0.05
CA VAL A 70 1.89 -9.10 -1.40
C VAL A 70 3.34 -8.60 -1.33
N ASP A 71 4.22 -9.24 -2.10
CA ASP A 71 5.64 -8.87 -2.22
C ASP A 71 5.99 -8.39 -3.65
N ASP A 72 5.01 -7.81 -4.33
CA ASP A 72 5.17 -7.16 -5.63
C ASP A 72 5.22 -5.64 -5.42
N ALA A 73 6.36 -5.03 -5.72
CA ALA A 73 6.59 -3.61 -5.47
C ALA A 73 5.72 -2.72 -6.36
N ASP A 74 5.43 -3.11 -7.60
CA ASP A 74 4.63 -2.31 -8.51
C ASP A 74 3.14 -2.40 -8.16
N PHE A 75 2.67 -3.58 -7.73
CA PHE A 75 1.33 -3.72 -7.16
C PHE A 75 1.17 -2.90 -5.88
N LEU A 76 2.14 -2.95 -4.96
CA LEU A 76 2.08 -2.12 -3.75
C LEU A 76 2.14 -0.62 -4.07
N ARG A 77 2.87 -0.22 -5.12
CA ARG A 77 2.86 1.15 -5.62
C ARG A 77 1.47 1.53 -6.15
N LEU A 78 0.82 0.65 -6.91
CA LEU A 78 -0.55 0.84 -7.36
C LEU A 78 -1.49 1.07 -6.17
N MET A 79 -1.45 0.20 -5.15
CA MET A 79 -2.27 0.34 -3.94
C MET A 79 -1.99 1.65 -3.20
N GLY A 80 -0.72 2.07 -3.17
CA GLY A 80 -0.30 3.34 -2.60
C GLY A 80 -0.87 4.56 -3.33
N CYS A 81 -0.79 4.57 -4.65
CA CYS A 81 -1.21 5.68 -5.54
C CYS A 81 -2.71 5.67 -5.87
N SER A 82 -3.46 4.67 -5.41
CA SER A 82 -4.91 4.59 -5.57
C SER A 82 -5.55 4.65 -4.19
N LEU A 83 -5.83 3.48 -3.62
CA LEU A 83 -6.59 3.33 -2.39
C LEU A 83 -6.03 4.12 -1.22
N LEU A 84 -4.72 4.06 -0.98
CA LEU A 84 -4.13 4.79 0.13
C LEU A 84 -4.19 6.31 -0.08
N GLU A 85 -3.94 6.79 -1.30
CA GLU A 85 -4.07 8.21 -1.63
C GLU A 85 -5.51 8.69 -1.44
N ASP A 86 -6.49 7.90 -1.88
CA ASP A 86 -7.91 8.22 -1.73
C ASP A 86 -8.34 8.25 -0.26
N VAL A 87 -7.92 7.28 0.55
CA VAL A 87 -8.15 7.27 2.02
C VAL A 87 -7.55 8.52 2.68
N LEU A 88 -6.38 8.96 2.22
CA LEU A 88 -5.68 10.14 2.74
C LEU A 88 -6.25 11.47 2.24
N ARG A 89 -7.14 11.47 1.24
CA ARG A 89 -7.75 12.70 0.70
C ARG A 89 -8.61 13.41 1.73
N ASN A 90 -9.42 12.66 2.51
CA ASN A 90 -10.29 13.18 3.57
C ASN A 90 -10.43 12.17 4.74
N PRO A 91 -9.35 11.88 5.50
CA PRO A 91 -9.39 10.85 6.54
C PRO A 91 -10.16 11.33 7.77
N SER A 92 -10.82 10.40 8.46
CA SER A 92 -11.25 10.62 9.84
C SER A 92 -10.03 10.64 10.79
N ASP A 93 -10.15 11.26 11.96
CA ASP A 93 -9.08 11.27 12.96
C ASP A 93 -8.68 9.85 13.39
N GLU A 94 -9.64 8.93 13.45
CA GLU A 94 -9.41 7.53 13.80
C GLU A 94 -8.59 6.79 12.73
N ILE A 95 -8.95 6.95 11.45
CA ILE A 95 -8.22 6.38 10.32
C ILE A 95 -6.79 6.95 10.29
N LEU A 96 -6.64 8.25 10.49
CA LEU A 96 -5.33 8.88 10.50
C LEU A 96 -4.43 8.32 11.63
N GLN A 97 -4.98 8.10 12.82
CA GLN A 97 -4.24 7.50 13.93
C GLN A 97 -3.80 6.07 13.62
N ARG A 98 -4.65 5.27 12.98
CA ARG A 98 -4.34 3.89 12.57
C ARG A 98 -3.26 3.85 11.49
N ILE A 99 -3.34 4.72 10.49
CA ILE A 99 -2.29 4.89 9.47
C ILE A 99 -0.95 5.26 10.11
N VAL A 100 -0.93 6.22 11.03
CA VAL A 100 0.30 6.61 11.75
C VAL A 100 0.84 5.46 12.59
N ALA A 101 -0.02 4.72 13.28
CA ALA A 101 0.37 3.55 14.07
C ALA A 101 1.00 2.47 13.17
N GLN A 102 0.40 2.20 12.01
CA GLN A 102 0.93 1.23 11.07
C GLN A 102 2.24 1.68 10.43
N ALA A 103 2.35 2.95 10.06
CA ALA A 103 3.58 3.55 9.57
C ALA A 103 4.72 3.46 10.59
N ARG A 104 4.45 3.54 11.90
CA ARG A 104 5.50 3.34 12.91
C ARG A 104 6.04 1.91 12.93
N LYS A 105 5.19 0.92 12.66
CA LYS A 105 5.53 -0.51 12.75
C LYS A 105 6.13 -1.08 11.47
N SER A 106 5.62 -0.68 10.30
CA SER A 106 5.96 -1.31 9.02
C SER A 106 6.76 -0.37 8.11
N ALA A 107 8.02 -0.74 7.82
CA ALA A 107 8.85 -0.04 6.85
C ALA A 107 8.23 -0.08 5.44
N ARG A 108 7.63 -1.22 5.06
CA ARG A 108 6.92 -1.37 3.78
C ARG A 108 5.71 -0.43 3.70
N PHE A 109 4.94 -0.29 4.77
CA PHE A 109 3.83 0.66 4.81
C PHE A 109 4.32 2.11 4.71
N ARG A 110 5.42 2.48 5.40
CA ARG A 110 6.04 3.81 5.25
C ARG A 110 6.49 4.08 3.82
N TRP A 111 7.09 3.09 3.17
CA TRP A 111 7.47 3.22 1.78
C TRP A 111 6.26 3.47 0.89
N MET A 112 5.15 2.75 1.10
CA MET A 112 3.91 2.92 0.33
C MET A 112 3.29 4.31 0.50
N LEU A 113 3.35 4.92 1.70
CA LEU A 113 2.92 6.31 1.93
C LEU A 113 3.68 7.34 1.08
N SER A 114 4.89 7.01 0.60
CA SER A 114 5.66 7.88 -0.29
C SER A 114 5.30 7.72 -1.77
N CYS A 115 4.57 6.67 -2.14
CA CYS A 115 4.28 6.34 -3.54
C CYS A 115 3.49 7.41 -4.29
N PRO A 116 2.40 8.01 -3.74
CA PRO A 116 1.69 9.10 -4.41
C PRO A 116 2.62 10.25 -4.82
N PHE A 117 3.48 10.69 -3.90
CA PHE A 117 4.45 11.75 -4.16
C PHE A 117 5.49 11.35 -5.21
N LYS A 118 5.96 10.10 -5.19
CA LYS A 118 6.92 9.58 -6.17
C LYS A 118 6.33 9.50 -7.58
N VAL A 119 5.03 9.22 -7.71
CA VAL A 119 4.34 9.14 -9.02
C VAL A 119 3.92 10.53 -9.52
N ALA A 120 3.59 11.46 -8.62
CA ALA A 120 3.31 12.85 -8.98
C ALA A 120 4.55 13.62 -9.49
N LEU A 121 5.76 13.18 -9.10
CA LEU A 121 7.01 13.71 -9.62
C LEU A 121 7.41 12.96 -10.90
N ALA A 122 7.75 13.71 -11.95
CA ALA A 122 8.30 13.10 -13.15
C ALA A 122 9.61 12.34 -12.81
N VAL A 123 9.85 11.20 -13.44
CA VAL A 123 11.00 10.31 -13.15
C VAL A 123 12.32 11.08 -13.14
N ASN A 124 12.52 11.97 -14.12
CA ASN A 124 13.70 12.84 -14.22
C ASN A 124 13.83 13.85 -13.05
N ALA A 125 12.74 14.25 -12.43
CA ALA A 125 12.76 15.07 -11.21
C ALA A 125 13.12 14.22 -9.98
N TRP A 126 12.72 12.95 -9.93
CA TRP A 126 13.15 12.02 -8.90
C TRP A 126 14.65 11.71 -9.01
N ASP A 127 15.15 11.45 -10.21
CA ASP A 127 16.59 11.26 -10.49
C ASP A 127 17.40 12.48 -10.03
N ALA A 128 16.89 13.69 -10.28
CA ALA A 128 17.50 14.93 -9.81
C ALA A 128 17.45 15.07 -8.29
N ILE A 129 16.34 14.69 -7.64
CA ILE A 129 16.20 14.72 -6.17
C ILE A 129 17.11 13.68 -5.50
N GLU A 130 17.26 12.48 -6.07
CA GLU A 130 18.22 11.47 -5.60
C GLU A 130 19.66 11.97 -5.74
N ALA A 131 19.99 12.64 -6.86
CA ALA A 131 21.28 13.29 -7.04
C ALA A 131 21.52 14.48 -6.07
N PHE A 132 20.45 15.16 -5.65
CA PHE A 132 20.49 16.25 -4.66
C PHE A 132 20.33 15.78 -3.21
N ARG A 133 20.02 14.49 -2.98
CA ARG A 133 19.80 13.95 -1.64
C ARG A 133 21.09 14.17 -0.86
N ILE A 134 21.00 14.99 0.18
CA ILE A 134 22.13 15.37 1.03
C ILE A 134 22.71 14.08 1.62
N THR A 135 23.84 13.65 1.06
CA THR A 135 24.70 12.63 1.66
C THR A 135 25.15 13.14 3.02
N GLY A 136 24.63 12.54 4.08
CA GLY A 136 24.89 12.93 5.46
C GLY A 136 24.85 11.72 6.39
N PRO A 137 25.17 11.88 7.68
CA PRO A 137 25.39 10.77 8.62
C PRO A 137 24.15 9.92 8.96
N HIS A 138 23.01 10.15 8.27
CA HIS A 138 21.76 9.42 8.42
C HIS A 138 21.31 8.69 7.14
N ASP A 139 22.19 8.59 6.13
CA ASP A 139 21.92 7.79 4.94
C ASP A 139 21.79 6.30 5.29
N GLU A 140 20.89 5.58 4.60
CA GLU A 140 20.87 4.12 4.65
C GLU A 140 22.22 3.60 4.13
N PRO A 141 22.88 2.64 4.82
CA PRO A 141 24.13 2.10 4.34
C PRO A 141 23.93 1.51 2.94
N PRO A 142 24.84 1.77 1.98
CA PRO A 142 24.83 1.12 0.68
C PRO A 142 24.65 -0.40 0.83
N LEU A 143 23.88 -1.04 -0.06
CA LEU A 143 23.50 -2.46 0.06
C LEU A 143 24.73 -3.41 0.18
N ASP A 144 25.86 -3.02 -0.40
CA ASP A 144 27.17 -3.68 -0.36
C ASP A 144 27.93 -3.48 0.96
N THR A 145 27.49 -2.55 1.81
CA THR A 145 28.01 -2.31 3.16
C THR A 145 27.19 -2.99 4.26
N LEU A 146 26.05 -3.59 3.91
CA LEU A 146 25.28 -4.40 4.83
C LEU A 146 25.93 -5.78 4.98
N PRO A 147 25.87 -6.40 6.19
CA PRO A 147 26.38 -7.75 6.38
C PRO A 147 25.70 -8.73 5.42
N SER A 148 26.49 -9.60 4.79
CA SER A 148 25.97 -10.72 4.02
C SER A 148 25.06 -11.58 4.89
N ARG A 149 23.83 -11.86 4.41
CA ARG A 149 22.93 -12.83 5.04
C ARG A 149 23.54 -14.22 5.12
#